data_AF-A0A965EGF1-F1
#
_entry.id   AF-A0A965EGF1-F1
#
_cell.length_a   1.000
_cell.length_b   1.000
_cell.length_c   1.000
_cell.angle_alpha   90.00
_cell.angle_beta   90.00
_cell.angle_gamma   90.00
#
_symmetry.space_group_name_H-M   'P 1'
#
loop_
_entity.id
_entity.type
_entity.pdbx_description
1 polymer ?
#
loop_
_entity_poly.entity_id
_entity_poly.type
_entity_poly.pdbx_seq_one_letter_code
_entity_poly.pdbx_strand_id
1 'polypeptide(L)'
;MRYLLIIFLITATAFVNAPKLVKTKISDGITASIPENFTPMLPEDIVQRLPSVRAPLAAYTNPDRDVDFSANISATQWPDANLALASKFFRSGLQNLYDKVDFINEGTVEIHGKQYIFFEFESRMNGSRGNEALRAPIIKYT
;
A
#
# COMPACT_ATOMS: atom_id res chain seq x y z
N MET A 1 15.09 28.04 32.71
CA MET A 1 13.61 28.13 32.65
C MET A 1 13.11 28.76 31.34
N ARG A 2 13.57 29.95 30.93
CA ARG A 2 13.11 30.63 29.69
C ARG A 2 13.39 29.86 28.38
N TYR A 3 14.52 29.15 28.27
CA TYR A 3 14.86 28.37 27.07
C TYR A 3 14.14 27.01 26.98
N LEU A 4 13.72 26.44 28.12
CA LEU A 4 12.95 25.18 28.16
C LEU A 4 11.55 25.35 27.57
N LEU A 5 10.95 26.53 27.77
CA LEU A 5 9.62 26.85 27.24
C LEU A 5 9.63 27.05 25.71
N ILE A 6 10.74 27.54 25.16
CA ILE A 6 10.93 27.70 23.71
C ILE A 6 11.14 26.33 23.03
N ILE A 7 11.90 25.42 23.66
CA ILE A 7 12.09 24.06 23.14
C ILE A 7 10.77 23.29 23.14
N PHE A 8 9.96 23.41 24.21
CA PHE A 8 8.64 22.80 24.28
C PHE A 8 7.68 23.33 23.20
N LEU A 9 7.74 24.63 22.91
CA LEU A 9 6.89 25.26 21.89
C LEU A 9 7.26 24.83 20.46
N ILE A 10 8.55 24.60 20.17
CA ILE A 10 9.02 24.10 18.87
C ILE A 10 8.67 22.62 18.68
N THR A 11 8.73 21.81 19.75
CA THR A 11 8.31 20.40 19.67
C THR A 11 6.80 20.24 19.51
N ALA A 12 5.99 21.19 20.00
CA ALA A 12 4.53 21.12 19.91
C ALA A 12 3.98 21.41 18.50
N THR A 13 4.67 22.21 17.68
CA THR A 13 4.20 22.56 16.33
C THR A 13 4.59 21.53 15.26
N ALA A 14 5.54 20.63 15.55
CA ALA A 14 6.00 19.62 14.59
C ALA A 14 4.97 18.51 14.30
N PHE A 15 3.92 18.35 15.11
CA PHE A 15 2.98 17.23 15.03
C PHE A 15 1.62 17.56 14.38
N VAL A 16 1.44 18.74 13.78
CA VAL A 16 0.11 19.23 13.32
C VAL A 16 -0.15 19.02 11.82
N ASN A 17 0.75 18.39 11.07
CA ASN A 17 0.56 18.19 9.63
C ASN A 17 -0.08 16.84 9.28
N ALA A 18 -1.24 16.53 9.88
CA ALA A 18 -2.06 15.43 9.38
C ALA A 18 -2.66 15.82 8.02
N PRO A 19 -2.51 15.01 6.96
CA PRO A 19 -3.04 15.35 5.64
C PRO A 19 -4.57 15.42 5.69
N LYS A 20 -5.13 16.51 5.15
CA LYS A 20 -6.58 16.68 5.06
C LYS A 20 -7.16 15.65 4.09
N LEU A 21 -8.09 14.85 4.59
CA LEU A 21 -8.76 13.79 3.81
C LEU A 21 -10.06 14.31 3.20
N VAL A 22 -10.30 13.95 1.94
CA VAL A 22 -11.51 14.29 1.18
C VAL A 22 -12.22 12.99 0.79
N LYS A 23 -13.56 12.99 0.88
CA LYS A 23 -14.37 11.86 0.44
C LYS A 23 -14.36 11.79 -1.09
N THR A 24 -13.77 10.73 -1.63
CA THR A 24 -13.64 10.49 -3.06
C THR A 24 -14.48 9.29 -3.46
N LYS A 25 -15.32 9.45 -4.49
CA LYS A 25 -16.08 8.33 -5.08
C LYS A 25 -15.14 7.50 -5.95
N ILE A 26 -15.00 6.22 -5.63
CA ILE A 26 -14.15 5.27 -6.37
C ILE A 26 -14.98 4.58 -7.46
N SER A 27 -16.12 4.00 -7.06
CA SER A 27 -17.08 3.36 -7.95
C SER A 27 -18.47 3.41 -7.35
N ASP A 28 -19.46 2.83 -8.02
CA ASP A 28 -20.78 2.69 -7.43
C ASP A 28 -20.70 1.81 -6.18
N GLY A 29 -21.17 2.34 -5.05
CA GLY A 29 -21.12 1.68 -3.74
C GLY A 29 -19.77 1.72 -3.01
N ILE A 30 -18.71 2.30 -3.59
CA ILE A 30 -17.38 2.39 -2.95
C ILE A 30 -16.92 3.84 -2.89
N THR A 31 -16.69 4.30 -1.66
CA THR A 31 -16.14 5.64 -1.35
C THR A 31 -14.99 5.50 -0.37
N ALA A 32 -13.92 6.27 -0.57
CA ALA A 32 -12.77 6.27 0.31
C ALA A 32 -12.36 7.71 0.65
N SER A 33 -11.83 7.91 1.85
CA SER A 33 -11.24 9.19 2.27
C SER A 33 -9.78 9.22 1.82
N ILE A 34 -9.47 10.03 0.80
CA ILE A 34 -8.13 10.13 0.21
C ILE A 34 -7.55 11.53 0.54
N PRO A 35 -6.24 11.66 0.78
CA PRO A 35 -5.62 12.98 0.97
C PRO A 35 -5.90 13.94 -0.19
N GLU A 36 -6.16 15.21 0.12
CA GLU A 36 -6.52 16.25 -0.87
C GLU A 36 -5.45 16.48 -1.95
N ASN A 37 -4.18 16.20 -1.63
CA ASN A 37 -3.06 16.37 -2.52
C ASN A 37 -2.82 15.19 -3.47
N PHE A 38 -3.60 14.12 -3.38
CA PHE A 38 -3.47 12.97 -4.27
C PHE A 38 -4.12 13.25 -5.63
N THR A 39 -3.44 12.87 -6.70
CA THR A 39 -3.92 13.03 -8.07
C THR A 39 -4.17 11.67 -8.71
N PRO A 40 -5.17 11.54 -9.60
CA PRO A 40 -5.40 10.30 -10.32
C PRO A 40 -4.20 9.97 -11.21
N MET A 41 -3.79 8.71 -11.21
CA MET A 41 -2.68 8.24 -12.05
C MET A 41 -3.08 8.22 -13.53
N LEU A 42 -2.11 8.50 -14.40
CA LEU A 42 -2.27 8.34 -15.84
C LEU A 42 -2.24 6.84 -16.22
N PRO A 43 -2.86 6.44 -17.35
CA PRO A 43 -2.87 5.04 -17.78
C PRO A 43 -1.46 4.43 -17.93
N GLU A 44 -0.51 5.21 -18.43
CA GLU A 44 0.89 4.83 -18.56
C GLU A 44 1.57 4.58 -17.21
N ASP A 45 1.29 5.42 -16.21
CA ASP A 45 1.82 5.29 -14.84
C ASP A 45 1.26 4.00 -14.19
N ILE A 46 -0.02 3.71 -14.42
CA ILE A 46 -0.68 2.49 -13.93
C ILE A 46 0.01 1.24 -14.48
N VAL A 47 0.27 1.20 -15.79
CA VAL A 47 0.91 0.04 -16.45
C VAL A 47 2.33 -0.20 -15.93
N GLN A 48 3.06 0.87 -15.62
CA GLN A 48 4.44 0.75 -15.15
C GLN A 48 4.54 0.39 -13.67
N ARG A 49 3.62 0.89 -12.83
CA ARG A 49 3.75 0.83 -11.36
C ARG A 49 2.93 -0.28 -10.72
N LEU A 50 1.78 -0.64 -11.31
CA LEU A 50 0.90 -1.65 -10.73
C LEU A 50 1.11 -3.02 -11.41
N PRO A 51 1.40 -4.09 -10.66
CA PRO A 51 1.68 -5.42 -11.22
C PRO A 51 0.43 -6.16 -11.74
N SER A 52 -0.70 -5.47 -11.91
CA SER A 52 -1.99 -6.08 -12.29
C SER A 52 -2.22 -6.01 -13.80
N VAL A 53 -2.73 -7.11 -14.39
CA VAL A 53 -3.15 -7.16 -15.81
C VAL A 53 -4.49 -6.44 -16.03
N ARG A 54 -5.29 -6.28 -14.97
CA ARG A 54 -6.59 -5.58 -15.03
C ARG A 54 -6.43 -4.15 -14.55
N ALA A 55 -7.06 -3.23 -15.27
CA ALA A 55 -7.13 -1.83 -14.88
C ALA A 55 -7.83 -1.69 -13.50
N PRO A 56 -7.28 -0.89 -12.58
CA PRO A 56 -7.91 -0.64 -11.29
C PRO A 56 -9.20 0.18 -11.46
N LEU A 57 -10.09 0.09 -10.47
CA LEU A 57 -11.27 0.95 -10.38
C LEU A 57 -10.86 2.41 -10.20
N ALA A 58 -9.84 2.64 -9.37
CA ALA A 58 -9.19 3.93 -9.25
C ALA A 58 -7.75 3.75 -8.77
N ALA A 59 -6.86 4.63 -9.20
CA ALA A 59 -5.50 4.71 -8.74
C ALA A 59 -5.11 6.18 -8.58
N TYR A 60 -4.53 6.52 -7.43
CA TYR A 60 -4.11 7.86 -7.07
C TYR A 60 -2.69 7.82 -6.53
N THR A 61 -1.93 8.87 -6.82
CA THR A 61 -0.55 9.04 -6.36
C THR A 61 -0.41 10.38 -5.64
N ASN A 62 0.49 10.46 -4.69
CA ASN A 62 0.88 11.74 -4.12
C ASN A 62 1.75 12.57 -5.11
N PRO A 63 1.99 13.87 -4.85
CA PRO A 63 2.78 14.72 -5.73
C PRO A 63 4.21 14.23 -5.97
N ASP A 64 4.83 13.63 -4.96
CA ASP A 64 6.21 13.12 -5.03
C ASP A 64 6.32 11.73 -5.70
N ARG A 65 5.17 11.11 -6.03
CA ARG A 65 5.06 9.81 -6.70
C ARG A 65 5.76 8.67 -5.96
N ASP A 66 5.75 8.69 -4.64
CA ASP A 66 6.30 7.63 -3.76
C ASP A 66 5.22 6.91 -2.94
N VAL A 67 4.01 7.48 -2.82
CA VAL A 67 2.88 6.88 -2.12
C VAL A 67 1.67 6.76 -3.04
N ASP A 68 1.17 5.53 -3.14
CA ASP A 68 0.07 5.18 -4.04
C ASP A 68 -1.13 4.63 -3.27
N PHE A 69 -2.32 4.99 -3.74
CA PHE A 69 -3.59 4.38 -3.34
C PHE A 69 -4.26 3.78 -4.57
N SER A 70 -4.52 2.49 -4.58
CA SER A 70 -5.26 1.83 -5.66
C SER A 70 -6.38 0.95 -5.14
N ALA A 71 -7.49 0.89 -5.88
CA ALA A 71 -8.64 0.06 -5.58
C ALA A 71 -8.93 -0.87 -6.75
N ASN A 72 -9.01 -2.16 -6.47
CA ASN A 72 -9.27 -3.21 -7.47
C ASN A 72 -10.52 -3.99 -7.08
N ILE A 73 -11.26 -4.46 -8.08
CA ILE A 73 -12.37 -5.40 -7.89
C ILE A 73 -12.07 -6.70 -8.62
N SER A 74 -12.30 -7.81 -7.93
CA SER A 74 -12.22 -9.14 -8.51
C SER A 74 -13.48 -9.92 -8.15
N ALA A 75 -13.98 -10.68 -9.12
CA ALA A 75 -15.01 -11.66 -8.84
C ALA A 75 -14.36 -12.81 -8.09
N THR A 76 -14.63 -12.89 -6.78
CA THR A 76 -14.17 -14.00 -5.95
C THR A 76 -15.29 -14.99 -5.73
N GLN A 77 -14.96 -16.28 -5.66
CA GLN A 77 -15.89 -17.34 -5.28
C GLN A 77 -15.86 -17.63 -3.77
N TRP A 78 -15.08 -16.87 -2.99
CA TRP A 78 -15.08 -17.02 -1.54
C TRP A 78 -16.45 -16.65 -0.98
N PRO A 79 -17.15 -17.58 -0.32
CA PRO A 79 -18.37 -17.24 0.38
C PRO A 79 -18.04 -16.37 1.59
N ASP A 80 -18.88 -15.36 1.85
CA ASP A 80 -18.75 -14.43 3.00
C ASP A 80 -18.62 -15.17 4.36
N ALA A 81 -19.11 -16.41 4.42
CA ALA A 81 -19.17 -17.23 5.63
C ALA A 81 -17.81 -17.68 6.20
N ASN A 82 -16.69 -17.55 5.47
CA ASN A 82 -15.41 -18.07 5.98
C ASN A 82 -14.19 -17.16 5.74
N LEU A 83 -14.32 -15.90 6.16
CA LEU A 83 -13.24 -14.90 6.08
C LEU A 83 -11.96 -15.32 6.81
N ALA A 84 -12.05 -16.08 7.91
CA ALA A 84 -10.87 -16.59 8.61
C ALA A 84 -10.05 -17.55 7.74
N LEU A 85 -10.71 -18.40 6.96
CA LEU A 85 -10.05 -19.27 6.00
C LEU A 85 -9.49 -18.46 4.83
N ALA A 86 -10.29 -17.55 4.27
CA ALA A 86 -9.87 -16.70 3.16
C ALA A 86 -8.63 -15.88 3.52
N SER A 87 -8.56 -15.34 4.75
CA SER A 87 -7.42 -14.61 5.27
C SER A 87 -6.14 -15.46 5.24
N LYS A 88 -6.18 -16.73 5.67
CA LYS A 88 -5.02 -17.64 5.60
C LYS A 88 -4.54 -17.87 4.16
N PHE A 89 -5.49 -18.00 3.22
CA PHE A 89 -5.15 -18.14 1.80
C PHE A 89 -4.52 -16.86 1.23
N PHE A 90 -5.09 -15.69 1.51
CA PHE A 90 -4.52 -14.42 1.06
C PHE A 90 -3.12 -14.18 1.64
N ARG A 91 -2.93 -14.46 2.93
CA ARG A 91 -1.63 -14.39 3.59
C ARG A 91 -0.59 -15.26 2.91
N SER A 92 -0.94 -16.51 2.63
CA SER A 92 -0.05 -17.45 1.92
C SER A 92 0.22 -16.98 0.49
N GLY A 93 -0.77 -16.41 -0.18
CA GLY A 93 -0.63 -15.81 -1.52
C GLY A 93 0.35 -14.65 -1.53
N LEU A 94 0.29 -13.75 -0.54
CA LEU A 94 1.26 -12.65 -0.37
C LEU A 94 2.68 -13.19 -0.18
N GLN A 95 2.86 -14.22 0.66
CA GLN A 95 4.16 -14.86 0.88
C GLN A 95 4.71 -15.57 -0.37
N ASN A 96 3.85 -15.97 -1.30
CA ASN A 96 4.26 -16.56 -2.57
C ASN A 96 4.56 -15.51 -3.65
N LEU A 97 4.03 -14.30 -3.52
CA LEU A 97 4.23 -13.22 -4.49
C LEU A 97 5.58 -12.51 -4.30
N TYR A 98 6.07 -12.44 -3.07
CA TYR A 98 7.31 -11.74 -2.71
C TYR A 98 8.35 -12.71 -2.14
N ASP A 99 9.64 -12.42 -2.35
CA ASP A 99 10.72 -13.26 -1.82
C ASP A 99 10.78 -13.21 -0.29
N LYS A 100 10.46 -12.04 0.28
CA LYS A 100 10.37 -11.85 1.72
C LYS A 100 9.17 -10.97 2.05
N VAL A 101 8.39 -11.39 3.03
CA VAL A 101 7.27 -10.64 3.60
C VAL A 101 7.43 -10.60 5.12
N ASP A 102 7.53 -9.40 5.67
CA ASP A 102 7.53 -9.16 7.11
C ASP A 102 6.18 -8.52 7.48
N PHE A 103 5.27 -9.31 8.05
CA PHE A 103 3.95 -8.82 8.45
C PHE A 103 4.06 -7.96 9.72
N ILE A 104 3.56 -6.73 9.65
CA ILE A 104 3.50 -5.77 10.77
C ILE A 104 2.20 -5.98 11.55
N ASN A 105 1.08 -6.09 10.84
CA ASN A 105 -0.23 -6.26 11.43
C ASN A 105 -1.15 -7.02 10.45
N GLU A 106 -2.01 -7.89 10.96
CA GLU A 106 -2.95 -8.65 10.14
C GLU A 106 -4.18 -9.04 10.95
N GLY A 107 -5.33 -9.16 10.28
CA GLY A 107 -6.54 -9.63 10.96
C GLY A 107 -7.83 -9.31 10.22
N THR A 108 -8.91 -9.29 10.98
CA THR A 108 -10.24 -8.92 10.51
C THR A 108 -10.77 -7.72 11.28
N VAL A 109 -11.37 -6.77 10.56
CA VAL A 109 -11.98 -5.57 11.14
C VAL A 109 -13.41 -5.42 10.64
N GLU A 110 -14.31 -5.03 11.53
CA GLU A 110 -15.69 -4.74 11.17
C GLU A 110 -15.85 -3.25 10.88
N ILE A 111 -16.33 -2.91 9.68
CA ILE A 111 -16.62 -1.54 9.28
C ILE A 111 -18.06 -1.51 8.76
N HIS A 112 -18.92 -0.76 9.44
CA HIS A 112 -20.33 -0.59 9.08
C HIS A 112 -21.09 -1.93 8.93
N GLY A 113 -20.88 -2.89 9.84
CA GLY A 113 -21.56 -4.18 9.81
C GLY A 113 -21.02 -5.18 8.78
N LYS A 114 -19.94 -4.83 8.08
CA LYS A 114 -19.25 -5.72 7.14
C LYS A 114 -17.84 -6.03 7.65
N GLN A 115 -17.50 -7.30 7.64
CA GLN A 115 -16.17 -7.77 8.02
C GLN A 115 -15.20 -7.64 6.85
N TYR A 116 -14.01 -7.13 7.13
CA TYR A 116 -12.91 -6.94 6.17
C TYR A 116 -11.68 -7.67 6.67
N ILE A 117 -10.86 -8.16 5.74
CA ILE A 117 -9.53 -8.68 6.03
C ILE A 117 -8.54 -7.56 5.71
N PHE A 118 -7.57 -7.33 6.61
CA PHE A 118 -6.49 -6.39 6.36
C PHE A 118 -5.14 -7.04 6.60
N PHE A 119 -4.14 -6.59 5.83
CA PHE A 119 -2.75 -6.95 5.97
C PHE A 119 -1.90 -5.70 5.85
N GLU A 120 -1.00 -5.51 6.81
CA GLU A 120 0.04 -4.49 6.83
C GLU A 120 1.38 -5.21 6.88
N PHE A 121 2.23 -4.98 5.88
CA PHE A 121 3.47 -5.72 5.73
C PHE A 121 4.52 -4.93 4.94
N GLU A 122 5.78 -5.25 5.20
CA GLU A 122 6.89 -4.89 4.32
C GLU A 122 7.17 -6.06 3.38
N SER A 123 7.37 -5.76 2.10
CA SER A 123 7.74 -6.77 1.09
C SER A 123 9.08 -6.43 0.46
N ARG A 124 9.83 -7.47 0.11
CA ARG A 124 11.06 -7.34 -0.69
C ARG A 124 10.98 -8.29 -1.87
N MET A 125 11.27 -7.76 -3.04
CA MET A 125 11.58 -8.55 -4.24
C MET A 125 13.07 -8.40 -4.47
N ASN A 126 13.80 -9.50 -4.39
CA ASN A 126 15.18 -9.53 -4.84
C ASN A 126 15.20 -9.37 -6.36
N GLY A 127 16.21 -8.68 -6.89
CA GLY A 127 16.37 -8.52 -8.33
C GLY A 127 16.28 -9.87 -9.03
N SER A 128 15.56 -9.94 -10.15
CA SER A 128 15.41 -11.19 -10.91
C SER A 128 16.79 -11.80 -11.17
N ARG A 129 16.91 -13.14 -11.14
CA ARG A 129 18.17 -13.83 -11.51
C ARG A 129 18.72 -13.38 -12.88
N GLY A 130 17.86 -12.83 -13.76
CA GLY A 130 18.29 -12.22 -15.02
C GLY A 130 19.09 -10.92 -14.86
N ASN A 131 18.81 -10.11 -13.83
CA ASN A 131 19.59 -8.89 -13.54
C ASN A 131 20.94 -9.20 -12.89
N GLU A 132 21.07 -10.31 -12.15
CA GLU A 132 22.38 -10.82 -11.69
C GLU A 132 23.26 -11.24 -12.88
N ALA A 133 22.68 -11.78 -13.96
CA ALA A 133 23.40 -12.12 -15.20
C ALA A 133 23.81 -10.88 -16.03
N LEU A 134 23.20 -9.72 -15.77
CA LEU A 134 23.58 -8.43 -16.37
C LEU A 134 24.65 -7.68 -15.55
N ARG A 135 25.06 -8.20 -14.38
CA ARG A 135 26.19 -7.63 -13.65
C ARG A 135 27.48 -7.92 -14.41
N ALA A 136 28.25 -6.87 -14.66
CA ALA A 136 29.59 -7.02 -15.21
C ALA A 136 30.39 -7.98 -14.32
N PRO A 137 31.14 -8.94 -14.89
CA PRO A 137 31.94 -9.86 -14.10
C PRO A 137 32.89 -9.06 -13.20
N ILE A 138 33.01 -9.45 -11.93
CA ILE A 138 33.97 -8.85 -11.01
C ILE A 138 35.36 -9.36 -11.42
N ILE A 139 36.11 -8.53 -12.16
CA ILE A 139 37.41 -8.92 -12.74
C ILE A 139 38.56 -8.85 -11.70
N LYS A 140 38.35 -8.26 -10.52
CA LYS A 140 39.39 -8.18 -9.48
C LYS A 140 38.83 -8.38 -8.08
N TYR A 141 39.41 -9.33 -7.37
CA TYR A 141 39.41 -9.36 -5.92
C TYR A 141 40.48 -8.37 -5.45
N THR A 142 40.08 -7.37 -4.67
CA THR A 142 40.99 -6.62 -3.79
C THR A 142 40.65 -7.02 -2.37
#